data_AF-A0A840GKV3-F1
#
_entry.id   AF-A0A840GKV3-F1
#
_cell.length_a   1.000
_cell.length_b   1.000
_cell.length_c   1.000
_cell.angle_alpha   90.00
_cell.angle_beta   90.00
_cell.angle_gamma   90.00
#
_symmetry.space_group_name_H-M   'P 1'
#
loop_
_entity.id
_entity.type
_entity.pdbx_description
1 polymer ?
#
loop_
_entity_poly.entity_id
_entity_poly.type
_entity_poly.pdbx_seq_one_letter_code
_entity_poly.pdbx_strand_id
1 'polypeptide(L)'
;MYQTIPENHTWDRLLINAVVIAVCTGRRIGEILTFPVQTIAHDRKGYAYILYYKEKRSEGCQVVHLEKLYLIPQTIPLIEAALGEAIELTHECRAAAKHISITGAADTRGLTDTPHITLQDLQSFLGLPKGRIRAWLKTRNIFPSRGMKKTSTYLRTDIVSALQKEIFSGPAVHVTPPGKDLALEDMIFIAFKHAFHSQKITFRYAVWPVNVRNLGDFLGARGLGVFKRYFSGQEEANFRINSHRFRHTLNTILQRGGMSDALQTEWFARKNPSDTKAYQHMTAAEKAHSAHRATAKRFDTQPPPLKVSPRQDAIAAAAQRAVLDLGLGYCQHDWRNRPCARYAEISLGPDALLWDGLPPPQRASELDRMRQFIQLILNNARHRAECGYEEASKWVNLYQQKAAEVELLMKSFKNGPSDT
;
A
#
# COMPACT_ATOMS: atom_id res chain seq x y z
N MET A 1 -1.31 -6.27 -19.09
CA MET A 1 -2.70 -6.38 -18.58
C MET A 1 -3.52 -5.15 -18.92
N TYR A 2 -3.18 -3.95 -18.42
CA TYR A 2 -3.91 -2.72 -18.77
C TYR A 2 -4.03 -2.48 -20.28
N GLN A 3 -2.95 -2.61 -21.04
CA GLN A 3 -3.00 -2.45 -22.51
C GLN A 3 -3.61 -3.65 -23.26
N THR A 4 -3.76 -4.79 -22.59
CA THR A 4 -4.20 -6.05 -23.21
C THR A 4 -5.72 -6.18 -23.24
N ILE A 5 -6.40 -5.58 -22.26
CA ILE A 5 -7.86 -5.67 -22.14
C ILE A 5 -8.49 -4.67 -23.12
N PRO A 6 -9.34 -5.13 -24.07
CA PRO A 6 -10.00 -4.27 -25.05
C PRO A 6 -10.87 -3.18 -24.43
N GLU A 7 -10.89 -2.00 -25.04
CA GLU A 7 -11.64 -0.83 -24.55
C GLU A 7 -13.16 -1.06 -24.52
N ASN A 8 -13.69 -1.90 -25.41
CA ASN A 8 -15.12 -2.25 -25.44
C ASN A 8 -15.55 -3.22 -24.32
N HIS A 9 -14.63 -3.75 -23.51
CA HIS A 9 -14.94 -4.61 -22.37
C HIS A 9 -15.10 -3.79 -21.07
N THR A 10 -16.15 -2.95 -21.03
CA THR A 10 -16.42 -1.94 -19.99
C THR A 10 -16.11 -2.40 -18.55
N TRP A 11 -16.62 -3.55 -18.14
CA TRP A 11 -16.52 -4.00 -16.74
C TRP A 11 -15.14 -4.53 -16.37
N ASP A 12 -14.45 -5.16 -17.32
CA ASP A 12 -13.07 -5.60 -17.13
C ASP A 12 -12.11 -4.40 -17.14
N ARG A 13 -12.39 -3.40 -18.00
CA ARG A 13 -11.71 -2.08 -18.00
C ARG A 13 -11.86 -1.34 -16.68
N LEU A 14 -13.06 -1.33 -16.10
CA LEU A 14 -13.29 -0.73 -14.78
C LEU A 14 -12.43 -1.39 -13.69
N LEU A 15 -12.37 -2.73 -13.67
CA LEU A 15 -11.61 -3.47 -12.66
C LEU A 15 -10.09 -3.35 -12.84
N ILE A 16 -9.59 -3.30 -14.07
CA ILE A 16 -8.16 -3.07 -14.30
C ILE A 16 -7.75 -1.65 -13.91
N ASN A 17 -8.62 -0.65 -14.09
CA ASN A 17 -8.37 0.71 -13.61
C ASN A 17 -8.20 0.76 -12.09
N ALA A 18 -9.03 0.03 -11.33
CA ALA A 18 -8.86 -0.11 -9.89
C ALA A 18 -7.49 -0.72 -9.54
N VAL A 19 -7.03 -1.72 -10.30
CA VAL A 19 -5.71 -2.35 -10.09
C VAL A 19 -4.57 -1.38 -10.40
N VAL A 20 -4.65 -0.63 -11.52
CA VAL A 20 -3.63 0.35 -11.90
C VAL A 20 -3.47 1.40 -10.81
N ILE A 21 -4.59 1.97 -10.33
CA ILE A 21 -4.57 2.96 -9.25
C ILE A 21 -4.00 2.33 -7.97
N ALA A 22 -4.44 1.13 -7.58
CA ALA A 22 -3.94 0.44 -6.39
C ALA A 22 -2.42 0.20 -6.45
N VAL A 23 -1.90 -0.16 -7.63
CA VAL A 23 -0.47 -0.42 -7.84
C VAL A 23 0.33 0.88 -7.79
N CYS A 24 -0.15 1.94 -8.45
CA CYS A 24 0.53 3.22 -8.50
C CYS A 24 0.56 3.95 -7.14
N THR A 25 -0.47 3.73 -6.32
CA THR A 25 -0.66 4.44 -5.05
C THR A 25 -0.26 3.64 -3.81
N GLY A 26 -0.04 2.33 -3.96
CA GLY A 26 0.21 1.45 -2.82
C GLY A 26 -0.92 1.49 -1.78
N ARG A 27 -2.19 1.68 -2.19
CA ARG A 27 -3.38 1.67 -1.31
C ARG A 27 -4.04 0.29 -1.26
N ARG A 28 -4.87 0.04 -0.24
CA ARG A 28 -5.65 -1.20 -0.20
C ARG A 28 -6.74 -1.13 -1.24
N ILE A 29 -7.11 -2.27 -1.80
CA ILE A 29 -8.15 -2.25 -2.83
C ILE A 29 -9.51 -1.77 -2.27
N GLY A 30 -9.84 -2.06 -1.00
CA GLY A 30 -11.04 -1.52 -0.37
C GLY A 30 -11.05 0.02 -0.34
N GLU A 31 -9.90 0.63 -0.03
CA GLU A 31 -9.71 2.09 -0.07
C GLU A 31 -9.86 2.64 -1.50
N ILE A 32 -9.38 1.93 -2.53
CA ILE A 32 -9.53 2.36 -3.94
C ILE A 32 -10.99 2.29 -4.41
N LEU A 33 -11.68 1.21 -4.08
CA LEU A 33 -13.07 1.01 -4.50
C LEU A 33 -14.05 2.00 -3.86
N THR A 34 -13.60 2.73 -2.84
CA THR A 34 -14.36 3.78 -2.16
C THR A 34 -13.97 5.19 -2.61
N PHE A 35 -13.24 5.33 -3.72
CA PHE A 35 -12.85 6.65 -4.22
C PHE A 35 -14.06 7.49 -4.63
N PRO A 36 -14.13 8.76 -4.17
CA PRO A 36 -15.08 9.71 -4.70
C PRO A 36 -14.71 10.09 -6.13
N VAL A 37 -15.69 10.54 -6.92
CA VAL A 37 -15.48 11.14 -8.23
C VAL A 37 -14.59 12.36 -8.08
N GLN A 38 -13.45 12.33 -8.76
CA GLN A 38 -12.42 13.34 -8.61
C GLN A 38 -11.45 13.32 -9.79
N THR A 39 -10.74 14.42 -9.96
CA THR A 39 -9.55 14.52 -10.79
C THR A 39 -8.34 14.77 -9.89
N ILE A 40 -7.14 14.73 -10.48
CA ILE A 40 -5.91 15.05 -9.75
C ILE A 40 -5.92 16.54 -9.39
N ALA A 41 -5.87 16.83 -8.09
CA ALA A 41 -5.79 18.18 -7.57
C ALA A 41 -4.33 18.55 -7.26
N HIS A 42 -4.06 19.85 -7.17
CA HIS A 42 -2.74 20.37 -6.80
C HIS A 42 -2.86 21.25 -5.55
N ASP A 43 -1.89 21.17 -4.66
CA ASP A 43 -1.82 22.07 -3.51
C ASP A 43 -1.13 23.41 -3.86
N ARG A 44 -1.02 24.31 -2.88
CA ARG A 44 -0.39 25.63 -3.08
C ARG A 44 1.08 25.56 -3.49
N LYS A 45 1.75 24.42 -3.27
CA LYS A 45 3.14 24.17 -3.64
C LYS A 45 3.27 23.40 -4.95
N GLY A 46 2.16 23.09 -5.61
CA GLY A 46 2.13 22.35 -6.87
C GLY A 46 2.23 20.83 -6.72
N TYR A 47 2.11 20.27 -5.52
CA TYR A 47 2.10 18.82 -5.36
C TYR A 47 0.75 18.23 -5.72
N ALA A 48 0.77 17.27 -6.64
CA ALA A 48 -0.41 16.52 -7.07
C ALA A 48 -0.92 15.58 -5.97
N TYR A 49 -2.23 15.56 -5.74
CA TYR A 49 -2.88 14.68 -4.79
C TYR A 49 -4.28 14.27 -5.26
N ILE A 50 -4.76 13.16 -4.68
CA ILE A 50 -6.15 12.71 -4.74
C ILE A 50 -6.70 12.53 -3.33
N LEU A 51 -8.01 12.48 -3.19
CA LEU A 51 -8.73 12.27 -1.95
C LEU A 51 -9.11 10.80 -1.81
N TYR A 52 -8.89 10.24 -0.63
CA TYR A 52 -9.29 8.86 -0.35
C TYR A 52 -9.75 8.69 1.10
N TYR A 53 -10.57 7.67 1.29
CA TYR A 53 -11.05 7.25 2.59
C TYR A 53 -10.10 6.20 3.18
N LYS A 54 -9.43 6.54 4.27
CA LYS A 54 -8.51 5.62 4.92
C LYS A 54 -9.28 4.71 5.87
N GLU A 55 -9.36 3.43 5.52
CA GLU A 55 -10.01 2.43 6.38
C GLU A 55 -9.17 2.14 7.63
N LYS A 56 -9.71 2.44 8.82
CA LYS A 56 -9.26 1.83 10.08
C LYS A 56 -10.04 0.54 10.32
N ARG A 57 -9.34 -0.59 10.41
CA ARG A 57 -9.84 -1.74 11.19
C ARG A 57 -9.56 -1.44 12.66
N SER A 58 -10.54 -0.90 13.37
CA SER A 58 -10.63 -1.05 14.82
C SER A 58 -12.02 -1.57 15.16
N GLU A 59 -12.03 -2.60 15.99
CA GLU A 59 -13.21 -3.24 16.58
C GLU A 59 -14.26 -2.19 16.99
N GLY A 60 -15.45 -2.27 16.41
CA GLY A 60 -16.65 -1.58 16.90
C GLY A 60 -17.08 -0.30 16.17
N CYS A 61 -16.16 0.53 15.68
CA CYS A 61 -16.51 1.75 14.91
C CYS A 61 -15.50 2.00 13.78
N GLN A 62 -15.96 1.88 12.53
CA GLN A 62 -15.18 2.32 11.37
C GLN A 62 -15.12 3.84 11.37
N VAL A 63 -14.08 4.40 11.98
CA VAL A 63 -13.78 5.82 11.82
C VAL A 63 -13.06 5.98 10.47
N VAL A 64 -13.79 6.47 9.48
CA VAL A 64 -13.28 6.74 8.14
C VAL A 64 -13.00 8.24 8.02
N HIS A 65 -11.74 8.61 7.74
CA HIS A 65 -11.36 9.99 7.47
C HIS A 65 -11.01 10.15 5.99
N LEU A 66 -11.45 11.26 5.38
CA LEU A 66 -11.01 11.68 4.06
C LEU A 66 -9.62 12.33 4.19
N GLU A 67 -8.61 11.74 3.54
CA GLU A 67 -7.23 12.21 3.56
C GLU A 67 -6.74 12.56 2.15
N LYS A 68 -5.75 13.46 2.06
CA LYS A 68 -5.01 13.70 0.83
C LYS A 68 -3.95 12.62 0.64
N LEU A 69 -3.93 12.02 -0.54
CA LEU A 69 -2.91 11.10 -1.00
C LEU A 69 -2.07 11.78 -2.07
N TYR A 70 -0.87 12.21 -1.68
CA TYR A 70 0.08 12.80 -2.59
C TYR A 70 0.65 11.76 -3.56
N LEU A 71 0.74 12.16 -4.83
CA LEU A 71 1.11 11.26 -5.93
C LEU A 71 2.59 11.38 -6.27
N ILE A 72 3.17 10.26 -6.69
CA ILE A 72 4.53 10.22 -7.23
C ILE A 72 4.46 10.78 -8.67
N PRO A 73 5.28 11.78 -9.06
CA PRO A 73 5.17 12.43 -10.38
C PRO A 73 5.13 11.48 -11.57
N GLN A 74 5.94 10.41 -11.54
CA GLN A 74 6.01 9.41 -12.60
C GLN A 74 4.74 8.56 -12.73
N THR A 75 3.91 8.51 -11.69
CA THR A 75 2.65 7.75 -11.68
C THR A 75 1.44 8.59 -12.10
N ILE A 76 1.57 9.92 -12.11
CA ILE A 76 0.47 10.86 -12.40
C ILE A 76 -0.23 10.53 -13.73
N PRO A 77 0.48 10.36 -14.87
CA PRO A 77 -0.20 10.11 -16.14
C PRO A 77 -1.01 8.80 -16.15
N LEU A 78 -0.53 7.78 -15.45
CA LEU A 78 -1.21 6.48 -15.34
C LEU A 78 -2.45 6.58 -14.46
N ILE A 79 -2.36 7.30 -13.34
CA ILE A 79 -3.49 7.51 -12.44
C ILE A 79 -4.54 8.39 -13.11
N GLU A 80 -4.14 9.45 -13.80
CA GLU A 80 -5.03 10.34 -14.53
C GLU A 80 -5.81 9.61 -15.61
N ALA A 81 -5.11 8.82 -16.45
CA ALA A 81 -5.75 8.00 -17.47
C ALA A 81 -6.72 6.98 -16.86
N ALA A 82 -6.32 6.29 -15.79
CA ALA A 82 -7.16 5.27 -15.15
C ALA A 82 -8.38 5.87 -14.45
N LEU A 83 -8.25 7.05 -13.81
CA LEU A 83 -9.37 7.78 -13.21
C LEU A 83 -10.33 8.28 -14.29
N GLY A 84 -9.81 8.93 -15.34
CA GLY A 84 -10.62 9.46 -16.43
C GLY A 84 -11.43 8.36 -17.11
N GLU A 85 -10.80 7.24 -17.43
CA GLU A 85 -11.49 6.09 -18.02
C GLU A 85 -12.51 5.47 -17.05
N ALA A 86 -12.16 5.27 -15.77
CA ALA A 86 -13.10 4.72 -14.80
C ALA A 86 -14.32 5.61 -14.61
N ILE A 87 -14.13 6.94 -14.61
CA ILE A 87 -15.21 7.93 -14.55
C ILE A 87 -16.10 7.80 -15.79
N GLU A 88 -15.52 7.75 -17.00
CA GLU A 88 -16.29 7.64 -18.24
C GLU A 88 -17.11 6.36 -18.29
N LEU A 89 -16.50 5.20 -18.00
CA LEU A 89 -17.15 3.89 -18.02
C LEU A 89 -18.35 3.79 -17.06
N THR A 90 -18.36 4.61 -16.00
CA THR A 90 -19.39 4.58 -14.95
C THR A 90 -20.36 5.78 -15.01
N HIS A 91 -20.30 6.61 -16.06
CA HIS A 91 -21.20 7.75 -16.24
C HIS A 91 -22.69 7.38 -16.11
N GLU A 92 -23.13 6.36 -16.86
CA GLU A 92 -24.53 5.88 -16.82
C GLU A 92 -24.91 5.32 -15.44
N CYS A 93 -23.97 4.65 -14.76
CA CYS A 93 -24.20 4.15 -13.40
C CYS A 93 -24.41 5.31 -12.43
N ARG A 94 -23.62 6.39 -12.54
CA ARG A 94 -23.77 7.57 -11.69
C ARG A 94 -25.06 8.33 -12.00
N ALA A 95 -25.46 8.41 -13.26
CA ALA A 95 -26.74 9.01 -13.63
C ALA A 95 -27.93 8.26 -13.02
N ALA A 96 -27.90 6.92 -13.03
CA ALA A 96 -28.91 6.08 -12.38
C ALA A 96 -28.83 6.20 -10.84
N ALA A 97 -27.65 6.20 -10.25
CA ALA A 97 -27.47 6.39 -8.80
C ALA A 97 -27.99 7.75 -8.32
N LYS A 98 -27.73 8.82 -9.09
CA LYS A 98 -28.24 10.17 -8.80
C LYS A 98 -29.77 10.22 -8.87
N HIS A 99 -30.37 9.54 -9.85
CA HIS A 99 -31.83 9.41 -9.92
C HIS A 99 -32.39 8.71 -8.67
N ILE A 100 -31.79 7.60 -8.27
CA ILE A 100 -32.19 6.84 -7.07
C ILE A 100 -32.05 7.70 -5.80
N SER A 101 -30.97 8.46 -5.68
CA SER A 101 -30.73 9.37 -4.54
C SER A 101 -31.78 10.48 -4.43
N ILE A 102 -32.15 11.10 -5.56
CA ILE A 102 -33.16 12.19 -5.59
C ILE A 102 -34.57 11.66 -5.34
N THR A 103 -34.95 10.57 -5.99
CA THR A 103 -36.34 10.07 -5.97
C THR A 103 -36.61 9.12 -4.81
N GLY A 104 -35.56 8.55 -4.20
CA GLY A 104 -35.67 7.41 -3.30
C GLY A 104 -36.16 6.13 -3.98
N ALA A 105 -36.27 6.12 -5.32
CA ALA A 105 -36.91 5.05 -6.08
C ALA A 105 -35.98 4.46 -7.15
N ALA A 106 -36.22 3.19 -7.53
CA ALA A 106 -35.53 2.53 -8.62
C ALA A 106 -35.63 3.35 -9.92
N ASP A 107 -34.57 3.30 -10.74
CA ASP A 107 -34.55 4.02 -12.01
C ASP A 107 -35.46 3.32 -13.03
N THR A 108 -36.69 3.83 -13.15
CA THR A 108 -37.70 3.33 -14.09
C THR A 108 -37.71 4.10 -15.40
N ARG A 109 -36.69 4.92 -15.70
CA ARG A 109 -36.62 5.62 -16.99
C ARG A 109 -36.57 4.59 -18.11
N GLY A 110 -37.51 4.69 -19.05
CA GLY A 110 -37.69 3.70 -20.13
C GLY A 110 -38.72 2.61 -19.84
N LEU A 111 -39.32 2.59 -18.65
CA LEU A 111 -40.55 1.82 -18.40
C LEU A 111 -41.77 2.69 -18.73
N THR A 112 -42.79 2.12 -19.36
CA THR A 112 -44.04 2.82 -19.66
C THR A 112 -44.74 3.29 -18.39
N ASP A 113 -45.38 4.46 -18.45
CA ASP A 113 -46.06 5.07 -17.29
C ASP A 113 -47.54 4.66 -17.16
N THR A 114 -47.92 3.56 -17.82
CA THR A 114 -49.28 3.04 -17.75
C THR A 114 -49.48 2.22 -16.47
N PRO A 115 -50.69 2.23 -15.85
CA PRO A 115 -50.96 1.43 -14.65
C PRO A 115 -50.73 -0.07 -14.84
N HIS A 116 -50.89 -0.53 -16.08
CA HIS A 116 -50.67 -1.91 -16.50
C HIS A 116 -49.53 -1.96 -17.51
N ILE A 117 -48.57 -2.84 -17.26
CA ILE A 117 -47.38 -3.03 -18.08
C ILE A 117 -47.51 -4.37 -18.81
N THR A 118 -47.21 -4.37 -20.11
CA THR A 118 -47.22 -5.61 -20.90
C THR A 118 -45.91 -6.38 -20.75
N LEU A 119 -45.92 -7.66 -21.11
CA LEU A 119 -44.68 -8.45 -21.16
C LEU A 119 -43.68 -7.92 -22.20
N GLN A 120 -44.16 -7.21 -23.24
CA GLN A 120 -43.31 -6.60 -24.25
C GLN A 120 -42.62 -5.33 -23.71
N ASP A 121 -43.32 -4.51 -22.94
CA ASP A 121 -42.72 -3.33 -22.30
C ASP A 121 -41.62 -3.74 -21.32
N LEU A 122 -41.91 -4.77 -20.49
CA LEU A 122 -40.90 -5.35 -19.59
C LEU A 122 -39.71 -5.95 -20.33
N GLN A 123 -39.95 -6.54 -21.51
CA GLN A 123 -38.88 -7.08 -22.35
C GLN A 123 -37.95 -5.98 -22.84
N SER A 124 -38.51 -4.89 -23.35
CA SER A 124 -37.75 -3.72 -23.81
C SER A 124 -36.98 -3.06 -22.66
N PHE A 125 -37.60 -2.94 -21.48
CA PHE A 125 -36.99 -2.30 -20.31
C PHE A 125 -35.88 -3.16 -19.67
N LEU A 126 -36.14 -4.45 -19.42
CA LEU A 126 -35.18 -5.34 -18.74
C LEU A 126 -34.13 -5.94 -19.68
N GLY A 127 -34.37 -5.89 -21.00
CA GLY A 127 -33.53 -6.56 -22.01
C GLY A 127 -33.56 -8.09 -21.95
N LEU A 128 -34.48 -8.68 -21.20
CA LEU A 128 -34.58 -10.13 -21.00
C LEU A 128 -35.39 -10.81 -22.12
N PRO A 129 -35.03 -12.02 -22.57
CA PRO A 129 -35.89 -12.78 -23.48
C PRO A 129 -37.18 -13.23 -22.76
N LYS A 130 -38.29 -13.38 -23.50
CA LYS A 130 -39.65 -13.67 -22.96
C LYS A 130 -39.69 -14.79 -21.90
N GLY A 131 -38.99 -15.90 -22.14
CA GLY A 131 -38.94 -17.02 -21.19
C GLY A 131 -38.31 -16.65 -19.83
N ARG A 132 -37.25 -15.82 -19.85
CA ARG A 132 -36.60 -15.35 -18.63
C ARG A 132 -37.40 -14.28 -17.90
N ILE A 133 -38.21 -13.48 -18.61
CA ILE A 133 -39.11 -12.50 -17.96
C ILE A 133 -40.15 -13.22 -17.09
N ARG A 134 -40.78 -14.29 -17.61
CA ARG A 134 -41.75 -15.06 -16.82
C ARG A 134 -41.11 -15.67 -15.57
N ALA A 135 -39.89 -16.20 -15.71
CA ALA A 135 -39.11 -16.67 -14.56
C ALA A 135 -38.81 -15.52 -13.58
N TRP A 136 -38.38 -14.36 -14.09
CA TRP A 136 -38.08 -13.17 -13.28
C TRP A 136 -39.30 -12.70 -12.47
N LEU A 137 -40.48 -12.66 -13.09
CA LEU A 137 -41.75 -12.31 -12.46
C LEU A 137 -42.14 -13.35 -11.39
N LYS A 138 -42.04 -14.65 -11.72
CA LYS A 138 -42.34 -15.75 -10.79
C LYS A 138 -41.45 -15.71 -9.56
N THR A 139 -40.13 -15.53 -9.71
CA THR A 139 -39.19 -15.43 -8.59
C THR A 139 -39.48 -14.24 -7.66
N ARG A 140 -40.18 -13.22 -8.15
CA ARG A 140 -40.57 -12.01 -7.39
C ARG A 140 -42.02 -12.02 -6.93
N ASN A 141 -42.73 -13.14 -7.11
CA ASN A 141 -44.14 -13.30 -6.78
C ASN A 141 -45.05 -12.23 -7.44
N ILE A 142 -44.73 -11.84 -8.67
CA ILE A 142 -45.57 -10.91 -9.46
C ILE A 142 -46.50 -11.73 -10.35
N PHE A 143 -47.80 -11.52 -10.19
CA PHE A 143 -48.84 -12.24 -10.92
C PHE A 143 -49.53 -11.33 -11.94
N PRO A 144 -50.05 -11.90 -13.05
CA PRO A 144 -50.75 -11.10 -14.04
C PRO A 144 -52.07 -10.56 -13.47
N SER A 145 -52.39 -9.31 -13.79
CA SER A 145 -53.68 -8.69 -13.49
C SER A 145 -54.80 -9.49 -14.16
N ARG A 146 -55.85 -9.82 -13.40
CA ARG A 146 -57.05 -10.48 -13.97
C ARG A 146 -57.80 -9.48 -14.85
N GLY A 147 -57.67 -9.61 -16.17
CA GLY A 147 -58.35 -8.75 -17.14
C GLY A 147 -58.65 -9.49 -18.45
N MET A 148 -59.81 -9.19 -19.05
CA MET A 148 -60.53 -9.92 -20.11
C MET A 148 -59.85 -10.11 -21.49
N LYS A 149 -58.54 -9.88 -21.66
CA LYS A 149 -57.84 -10.02 -22.96
C LYS A 149 -56.81 -11.16 -22.97
N LYS A 150 -56.57 -11.73 -24.17
CA LYS A 150 -55.57 -12.77 -24.48
C LYS A 150 -54.13 -12.43 -24.06
N THR A 151 -53.84 -11.19 -23.67
CA THR A 151 -52.51 -10.71 -23.29
C THR A 151 -52.39 -10.47 -21.78
N SER A 152 -51.48 -11.20 -21.13
CA SER A 152 -51.16 -11.00 -19.71
C SER A 152 -50.53 -9.63 -19.48
N THR A 153 -51.14 -8.83 -18.61
CA THR A 153 -50.62 -7.54 -18.14
C THR A 153 -50.31 -7.62 -16.64
N TYR A 154 -49.47 -6.72 -16.14
CA TYR A 154 -49.01 -6.71 -14.75
C TYR A 154 -49.16 -5.30 -14.16
N LEU A 155 -49.49 -5.21 -12.87
CA LEU A 155 -49.57 -3.91 -12.19
C LEU A 155 -48.19 -3.25 -12.13
N ARG A 156 -48.11 -1.99 -12.54
CA ARG A 156 -46.89 -1.20 -12.48
C ARG A 156 -46.37 -1.09 -11.04
N THR A 157 -47.27 -0.95 -10.07
CA THR A 157 -46.93 -0.87 -8.63
C THR A 157 -46.16 -2.08 -8.14
N ASP A 158 -46.57 -3.29 -8.56
CA ASP A 158 -45.92 -4.54 -8.16
C ASP A 158 -44.53 -4.67 -8.76
N ILE A 159 -44.39 -4.27 -10.03
CA ILE A 159 -43.10 -4.22 -10.73
C ILE A 159 -42.16 -3.25 -10.03
N VAL A 160 -42.59 -1.99 -9.84
CA VAL A 160 -41.76 -0.96 -9.21
C VAL A 160 -41.36 -1.35 -7.79
N SER A 161 -42.28 -1.92 -7.00
CA SER A 161 -41.97 -2.45 -5.66
C SER A 161 -40.92 -3.57 -5.71
N ALA A 162 -40.95 -4.44 -6.71
CA ALA A 162 -39.95 -5.47 -6.88
C ALA A 162 -38.58 -4.92 -7.32
N LEU A 163 -38.55 -3.91 -8.21
CA LEU A 163 -37.32 -3.22 -8.59
C LEU A 163 -36.71 -2.48 -7.40
N GLN A 164 -37.55 -1.88 -6.55
CA GLN A 164 -37.16 -1.15 -5.34
C GLN A 164 -36.43 -2.04 -4.33
N LYS A 165 -36.81 -3.32 -4.22
CA LYS A 165 -36.14 -4.27 -3.32
C LYS A 165 -34.72 -4.62 -3.77
N GLU A 166 -34.34 -4.24 -4.99
CA GLU A 166 -33.07 -4.59 -5.60
C GLU A 166 -32.06 -3.45 -5.68
N ILE A 167 -32.50 -2.22 -5.39
CA ILE A 167 -31.59 -1.08 -5.31
C ILE A 167 -30.78 -1.14 -4.02
N PHE A 168 -29.56 -0.62 -4.09
CA PHE A 168 -28.79 -0.38 -2.88
C PHE A 168 -29.46 0.74 -2.07
N SER A 169 -29.49 0.57 -0.74
CA SER A 169 -30.07 1.54 0.19
C SER A 169 -29.03 1.97 1.21
N GLY A 170 -29.01 3.27 1.52
CA GLY A 170 -28.03 3.89 2.42
C GLY A 170 -26.81 4.44 1.68
N PRO A 171 -25.88 5.08 2.42
CA PRO A 171 -24.61 5.51 1.87
C PRO A 171 -23.69 4.32 1.66
N ALA A 172 -22.81 4.42 0.67
CA ALA A 172 -21.84 3.36 0.37
C ALA A 172 -20.69 3.32 1.39
N VAL A 173 -20.34 4.47 1.96
CA VAL A 173 -19.40 4.58 3.07
C VAL A 173 -19.98 5.53 4.12
N HIS A 174 -20.08 5.05 5.35
CA HIS A 174 -20.38 5.90 6.50
C HIS A 174 -19.11 6.60 6.97
N VAL A 175 -19.15 7.93 7.04
CA VAL A 175 -18.05 8.78 7.49
C VAL A 175 -18.42 9.32 8.87
N THR A 176 -17.50 9.24 9.82
CA THR A 176 -17.78 9.75 11.17
C THR A 176 -17.96 11.28 11.13
N PRO A 177 -18.98 11.84 11.80
CA PRO A 177 -19.13 13.28 11.93
C PRO A 177 -17.83 13.94 12.44
N PRO A 178 -17.43 15.11 11.89
CA PRO A 178 -18.20 16.00 11.03
C PRO A 178 -18.14 15.69 9.51
N GLY A 179 -17.69 14.50 9.09
CA GLY A 179 -17.63 14.14 7.68
C GLY A 179 -19.00 13.84 7.05
N LYS A 180 -19.11 14.05 5.72
CA LYS A 180 -20.28 13.68 4.92
C LYS A 180 -20.14 12.25 4.43
N ASP A 181 -21.19 11.45 4.62
CA ASP A 181 -21.29 10.10 4.07
C ASP A 181 -21.09 10.09 2.55
N LEU A 182 -20.44 9.04 2.04
CA LEU A 182 -20.22 8.88 0.60
C LEU A 182 -21.46 8.22 -0.03
N ALA A 183 -22.20 9.01 -0.80
CA ALA A 183 -23.33 8.53 -1.60
C ALA A 183 -22.84 7.77 -2.84
N LEU A 184 -23.70 6.92 -3.41
CA LEU A 184 -23.32 6.10 -4.58
C LEU A 184 -23.04 6.94 -5.82
N GLU A 185 -23.79 8.02 -6.03
CA GLU A 185 -23.59 8.95 -7.15
C GLU A 185 -22.24 9.67 -7.11
N ASP A 186 -21.65 9.78 -5.91
CA ASP A 186 -20.37 10.43 -5.66
C ASP A 186 -19.19 9.45 -5.80
N MET A 187 -19.42 8.16 -6.10
CA MET A 187 -18.36 7.14 -6.25
C MET A 187 -17.93 6.89 -7.69
N ILE A 188 -16.64 6.55 -7.87
CA ILE A 188 -16.10 6.10 -9.16
C ILE A 188 -16.44 4.62 -9.41
N PHE A 189 -16.10 3.75 -8.45
CA PHE A 189 -16.20 2.30 -8.64
C PHE A 189 -17.57 1.76 -8.26
N ILE A 190 -18.53 2.05 -9.13
CA ILE A 190 -19.90 1.52 -9.08
C ILE A 190 -20.21 0.79 -10.37
N ALA A 191 -21.16 -0.15 -10.31
CA ALA A 191 -21.61 -0.87 -11.49
C ALA A 191 -23.10 -1.21 -11.37
N PHE A 192 -23.74 -1.42 -12.51
CA PHE A 192 -25.08 -1.99 -12.53
C PHE A 192 -25.10 -3.38 -11.90
N LYS A 193 -26.24 -3.74 -11.31
CA LYS A 193 -26.42 -5.05 -10.70
C LYS A 193 -26.22 -6.15 -11.75
N HIS A 194 -25.44 -7.16 -11.38
CA HIS A 194 -25.03 -8.28 -12.26
C HIS A 194 -24.09 -7.92 -13.43
N ALA A 195 -23.56 -6.69 -13.50
CA ALA A 195 -22.58 -6.27 -14.51
C ALA A 195 -21.40 -7.25 -14.71
N PHE A 196 -20.86 -7.80 -13.60
CA PHE A 196 -19.71 -8.70 -13.63
C PHE A 196 -20.07 -10.19 -13.80
N HIS A 197 -21.36 -10.53 -13.98
CA HIS A 197 -21.80 -11.91 -14.02
C HIS A 197 -21.87 -12.43 -15.47
N SER A 198 -21.20 -13.54 -15.76
CA SER A 198 -21.12 -14.07 -17.14
C SER A 198 -22.45 -14.58 -17.71
N GLN A 199 -23.34 -15.12 -16.87
CA GLN A 199 -24.61 -15.72 -17.32
C GLN A 199 -25.87 -14.86 -17.09
N LYS A 200 -25.79 -13.83 -16.24
CA LYS A 200 -26.94 -13.01 -15.86
C LYS A 200 -26.91 -11.74 -16.69
N ILE A 201 -28.09 -11.25 -17.06
CA ILE A 201 -28.18 -9.93 -17.68
C ILE A 201 -27.89 -8.85 -16.64
N THR A 202 -27.31 -7.75 -17.10
CA THR A 202 -27.10 -6.55 -16.30
C THR A 202 -28.43 -5.81 -16.10
N PHE A 203 -28.77 -5.52 -14.85
CA PHE A 203 -29.96 -4.73 -14.51
C PHE A 203 -29.61 -3.25 -14.38
N ARG A 204 -30.02 -2.45 -15.37
CA ARG A 204 -29.70 -1.01 -15.45
C ARG A 204 -30.45 -0.14 -14.43
N TYR A 205 -31.54 -0.64 -13.84
CA TYR A 205 -32.32 0.09 -12.84
C TYR A 205 -31.72 0.04 -11.42
N ALA A 206 -30.66 -0.76 -11.20
CA ALA A 206 -30.05 -0.96 -9.89
C ALA A 206 -28.54 -0.82 -9.97
N VAL A 207 -27.97 0.07 -9.15
CA VAL A 207 -26.53 0.37 -9.09
C VAL A 207 -25.99 -0.07 -7.73
N TRP A 208 -24.80 -0.66 -7.73
CA TRP A 208 -24.14 -1.21 -6.55
C TRP A 208 -22.67 -0.82 -6.51
N PRO A 209 -22.07 -0.68 -5.32
CA PRO A 209 -20.63 -0.47 -5.19
C PRO A 209 -19.88 -1.72 -5.65
N VAL A 210 -18.78 -1.52 -6.38
CA VAL A 210 -17.84 -2.59 -6.69
C VAL A 210 -17.13 -2.99 -5.40
N ASN A 211 -17.07 -4.29 -5.11
CA ASN A 211 -16.44 -4.79 -3.89
C ASN A 211 -15.19 -5.64 -4.17
N VAL A 212 -14.45 -5.95 -3.10
CA VAL A 212 -13.20 -6.74 -3.17
C VAL A 212 -13.42 -8.11 -3.81
N ARG A 213 -14.61 -8.71 -3.65
CA ARG A 213 -14.96 -10.00 -4.25
C ARG A 213 -15.10 -9.89 -5.76
N ASN A 214 -15.67 -8.80 -6.30
CA ASN A 214 -15.71 -8.57 -7.75
C ASN A 214 -14.29 -8.56 -8.34
N LEU A 215 -13.36 -7.86 -7.69
CA LEU A 215 -11.97 -7.86 -8.14
C LEU A 215 -11.31 -9.24 -7.95
N GLY A 216 -11.57 -9.92 -6.85
CA GLY A 216 -11.05 -11.27 -6.61
C GLY A 216 -11.47 -12.25 -7.72
N ASP A 217 -12.75 -12.24 -8.10
CA ASP A 217 -13.27 -13.06 -9.21
C ASP A 217 -12.61 -12.67 -10.54
N PHE A 218 -12.44 -11.37 -10.80
CA PHE A 218 -11.70 -10.87 -11.97
C PHE A 218 -10.25 -11.37 -12.00
N LEU A 219 -9.56 -11.42 -10.87
CA LEU A 219 -8.18 -11.93 -10.78
C LEU A 219 -8.08 -13.47 -10.72
N GLY A 220 -9.22 -14.17 -10.82
CA GLY A 220 -9.27 -15.63 -10.92
C GLY A 220 -9.45 -16.39 -9.62
N ALA A 221 -9.91 -15.73 -8.54
CA ALA A 221 -10.28 -16.40 -7.29
C ALA A 221 -11.44 -17.38 -7.49
N ARG A 222 -12.40 -17.04 -8.37
CA ARG A 222 -13.50 -17.92 -8.79
C ARG A 222 -13.76 -17.76 -10.28
N GLY A 223 -14.11 -18.86 -10.95
CA GLY A 223 -14.40 -18.87 -12.37
C GLY A 223 -13.18 -18.60 -13.25
N LEU A 224 -13.44 -18.10 -14.46
CA LEU A 224 -12.44 -17.78 -15.49
C LEU A 224 -11.91 -16.36 -15.28
N GLY A 225 -10.75 -16.22 -14.64
CA GLY A 225 -10.11 -14.92 -14.37
C GLY A 225 -9.52 -14.22 -15.61
N VAL A 226 -9.18 -12.94 -15.44
CA VAL A 226 -8.61 -12.04 -16.47
C VAL A 226 -7.39 -12.66 -17.16
N PHE A 227 -6.50 -13.29 -16.40
CA PHE A 227 -5.30 -13.92 -16.95
C PHE A 227 -5.65 -15.00 -17.96
N LYS A 228 -6.54 -15.92 -17.59
CA LYS A 228 -6.97 -16.97 -18.52
C LYS A 228 -7.79 -16.44 -19.70
N ARG A 229 -8.53 -15.33 -19.53
CA ARG A 229 -9.31 -14.71 -20.60
C ARG A 229 -8.45 -14.00 -21.65
N TYR A 230 -7.39 -13.31 -21.23
CA TYR A 230 -6.64 -12.40 -22.10
C TYR A 230 -5.19 -12.82 -22.38
N PHE A 231 -4.67 -13.80 -21.65
CA PHE A 231 -3.30 -14.30 -21.80
C PHE A 231 -3.28 -15.78 -22.20
N SER A 232 -4.38 -16.30 -22.76
CA SER A 232 -4.46 -17.70 -23.19
C SER A 232 -3.32 -18.07 -24.13
N GLY A 233 -2.63 -19.18 -23.86
CA GLY A 233 -1.44 -19.62 -24.60
C GLY A 233 -0.12 -19.02 -24.10
N GLN A 234 -0.15 -18.13 -23.11
CA GLN A 234 1.02 -17.62 -22.41
C GLN A 234 1.13 -18.25 -21.02
N GLU A 235 2.31 -18.17 -20.39
CA GLU A 235 2.54 -18.72 -19.05
C GLU A 235 1.60 -18.07 -18.00
N GLU A 236 1.34 -16.78 -18.18
CA GLU A 236 0.50 -15.95 -17.35
C GLU A 236 -0.95 -16.44 -17.30
N ALA A 237 -1.44 -17.20 -18.30
CA ALA A 237 -2.81 -17.73 -18.34
C ALA A 237 -3.20 -18.50 -17.06
N ASN A 238 -2.21 -19.12 -16.42
CA ASN A 238 -2.38 -19.93 -15.22
C ASN A 238 -2.34 -19.11 -13.92
N PHE A 239 -2.09 -17.80 -14.00
CA PHE A 239 -1.99 -16.95 -12.82
C PHE A 239 -3.34 -16.80 -12.12
N ARG A 240 -3.31 -17.05 -10.80
CA ARG A 240 -4.42 -16.80 -9.88
C ARG A 240 -3.91 -15.94 -8.73
N ILE A 241 -4.26 -14.67 -8.75
CA ILE A 241 -3.66 -13.67 -7.87
C ILE A 241 -4.75 -13.08 -6.96
N ASN A 242 -4.47 -12.98 -5.67
CA ASN A 242 -5.29 -12.19 -4.75
C ASN A 242 -4.83 -10.72 -4.81
N SER A 243 -5.76 -9.76 -4.68
CA SER A 243 -5.47 -8.32 -4.63
C SER A 243 -4.36 -7.93 -3.64
N HIS A 244 -4.21 -8.66 -2.53
CA HIS A 244 -3.11 -8.45 -1.58
C HIS A 244 -1.72 -8.69 -2.17
N ARG A 245 -1.57 -9.61 -3.14
CA ARG A 245 -0.28 -9.96 -3.75
C ARG A 245 0.37 -8.75 -4.45
N PHE A 246 -0.42 -7.86 -5.06
CA PHE A 246 0.12 -6.63 -5.64
C PHE A 246 0.89 -5.80 -4.60
N ARG A 247 0.35 -5.67 -3.39
CA ARG A 247 1.02 -4.96 -2.29
C ARG A 247 2.26 -5.69 -1.79
N HIS A 248 2.24 -7.03 -1.70
CA HIS A 248 3.44 -7.81 -1.34
C HIS A 248 4.56 -7.61 -2.37
N THR A 249 4.21 -7.68 -3.66
CA THR A 249 5.16 -7.49 -4.76
C THR A 249 5.74 -6.08 -4.73
N LEU A 250 4.91 -5.05 -4.59
CA LEU A 250 5.38 -3.66 -4.46
C LEU A 250 6.28 -3.46 -3.25
N ASN A 251 5.91 -4.00 -2.09
CA ASN A 251 6.73 -3.92 -0.88
C ASN A 251 8.12 -4.54 -1.11
N THR A 252 8.16 -5.69 -1.78
CA THR A 252 9.42 -6.37 -2.14
C THR A 252 10.25 -5.55 -3.14
N ILE A 253 9.62 -4.97 -4.17
CA ILE A 253 10.30 -4.14 -5.18
C ILE A 253 10.90 -2.88 -4.52
N LEU A 254 10.13 -2.20 -3.66
CA LEU A 254 10.60 -1.00 -2.97
C LEU A 254 11.73 -1.31 -1.98
N GLN A 255 11.64 -2.43 -1.27
CA GLN A 255 12.70 -2.88 -0.39
C GLN A 255 13.98 -3.17 -1.16
N ARG A 256 13.89 -3.88 -2.30
CA ARG A 256 15.03 -4.11 -3.21
C ARG A 256 15.60 -2.80 -3.76
N GLY A 257 14.73 -1.82 -4.02
CA GLY A 257 15.08 -0.45 -4.40
C GLY A 257 15.72 0.38 -3.29
N GLY A 258 15.85 -0.12 -2.07
CA GLY A 258 16.51 0.56 -0.95
C GLY A 258 15.61 1.49 -0.13
N MET A 259 14.29 1.45 -0.33
CA MET A 259 13.34 2.23 0.47
C MET A 259 13.33 1.73 1.92
N SER A 260 13.48 2.65 2.89
CA SER A 260 13.49 2.27 4.31
C SER A 260 12.14 1.74 4.78
N ASP A 261 12.14 0.90 5.82
CA ASP A 261 10.91 0.36 6.42
C ASP A 261 9.97 1.46 6.91
N ALA A 262 10.52 2.58 7.41
CA ALA A 262 9.73 3.73 7.85
C ALA A 262 8.99 4.38 6.67
N LEU A 263 9.70 4.65 5.57
CA LEU A 263 9.12 5.22 4.36
C LEU A 263 8.11 4.25 3.72
N GLN A 264 8.37 2.95 3.72
CA GLN A 264 7.39 1.96 3.24
C GLN A 264 6.13 1.94 4.12
N THR A 265 6.29 2.00 5.44
CA THR A 265 5.16 2.04 6.40
C THR A 265 4.28 3.25 6.12
N GLU A 266 4.88 4.41 5.91
CA GLU A 266 4.19 5.65 5.53
C GLU A 266 3.54 5.55 4.15
N TRP A 267 4.30 5.12 3.12
CA TRP A 267 3.83 5.03 1.74
C TRP A 267 2.71 4.00 1.53
N PHE A 268 2.61 2.98 2.39
CA PHE A 268 1.49 2.03 2.40
C PHE A 268 0.38 2.40 3.42
N ALA A 269 0.54 3.54 4.13
CA ALA A 269 -0.20 4.00 5.31
C ALA A 269 -0.56 2.89 6.29
N ARG A 270 0.48 2.18 6.72
CA ARG A 270 0.42 1.25 7.84
C ARG A 270 0.52 2.03 9.15
N LYS A 271 -0.17 1.56 10.19
CA LYS A 271 -0.11 2.16 11.52
C LYS A 271 1.15 1.74 12.26
N ASN A 272 1.52 0.46 12.14
CA ASN A 272 2.65 -0.11 12.85
C ASN A 272 3.76 -0.54 11.88
N PRO A 273 5.03 -0.15 12.12
CA PRO A 273 6.16 -0.62 11.34
C PRO A 273 6.34 -2.15 11.33
N SER A 274 5.85 -2.84 12.38
CA SER A 274 5.82 -4.32 12.45
C SER A 274 5.03 -4.93 11.30
N ASP A 275 3.96 -4.26 10.85
CA ASP A 275 3.14 -4.72 9.73
C ASP A 275 3.89 -4.65 8.41
N THR A 276 5.01 -3.92 8.32
CA THR A 276 5.85 -3.89 7.12
C THR A 276 6.74 -5.12 7.02
N LYS A 277 7.21 -5.66 8.16
CA LYS A 277 8.07 -6.85 8.21
C LYS A 277 7.37 -8.12 7.72
N ALA A 278 6.06 -8.26 7.96
CA ALA A 278 5.27 -9.41 7.50
C ALA A 278 5.13 -9.53 5.97
N TYR A 279 5.54 -8.50 5.22
CA TYR A 279 5.46 -8.44 3.75
C TYR A 279 6.86 -8.47 3.10
N GLN A 280 7.92 -8.68 3.88
CA GLN A 280 9.30 -8.76 3.39
C GLN A 280 9.63 -10.20 3.02
N HIS A 281 9.95 -10.45 1.75
CA HIS A 281 10.39 -11.77 1.25
C HIS A 281 11.82 -11.76 0.71
N MET A 282 12.63 -10.74 1.04
CA MET A 282 14.03 -10.69 0.62
C MET A 282 14.88 -11.73 1.36
N THR A 283 15.73 -12.41 0.61
CA THR A 283 16.78 -13.27 1.16
C THR A 283 17.84 -12.44 1.88
N ALA A 284 18.64 -13.05 2.75
CA ALA A 284 19.70 -12.35 3.48
C ALA A 284 20.73 -11.68 2.54
N ALA A 285 21.07 -12.34 1.43
CA ALA A 285 21.97 -11.82 0.41
C ALA A 285 21.40 -10.59 -0.31
N GLU A 286 20.11 -10.61 -0.65
CA GLU A 286 19.44 -9.46 -1.28
C GLU A 286 19.40 -8.24 -0.35
N LYS A 287 19.22 -8.44 0.96
CA LYS A 287 19.24 -7.36 1.96
C LYS A 287 20.62 -6.71 2.06
N ALA A 288 21.69 -7.52 2.05
CA ALA A 288 23.06 -7.03 2.06
C ALA A 288 23.37 -6.20 0.80
N HIS A 289 22.93 -6.64 -0.37
CA HIS A 289 23.17 -5.94 -1.63
C HIS A 289 22.39 -4.63 -1.75
N SER A 290 21.11 -4.60 -1.34
CA SER A 290 20.31 -3.37 -1.35
C SER A 290 20.83 -2.31 -0.37
N ALA A 291 21.25 -2.75 0.83
CA ALA A 291 21.89 -1.88 1.82
C ALA A 291 23.19 -1.23 1.27
N HIS A 292 23.99 -2.00 0.51
CA HIS A 292 25.21 -1.48 -0.11
C HIS A 292 24.94 -0.43 -1.19
N ARG A 293 23.87 -0.60 -1.99
CA ARG A 293 23.52 0.30 -3.10
C ARG A 293 22.91 1.62 -2.62
N ALA A 294 22.08 1.56 -1.57
CA ALA A 294 21.39 2.73 -1.00
C ALA A 294 22.34 3.75 -0.35
N THR A 295 23.54 3.32 0.04
CA THR A 295 24.50 4.14 0.76
C THR A 295 25.64 4.66 -0.10
N ALA A 296 25.84 4.12 -1.30
CA ALA A 296 26.91 4.50 -2.22
C ALA A 296 26.76 5.92 -2.82
N LYS A 297 25.61 6.59 -2.69
CA LYS A 297 25.32 7.91 -3.31
C LYS A 297 25.00 9.05 -2.32
N ARG A 298 25.16 8.86 -1.01
CA ARG A 298 24.63 9.80 0.02
C ARG A 298 25.66 10.60 0.82
N PHE A 299 26.94 10.50 0.53
CA PHE A 299 27.99 11.21 1.29
C PHE A 299 28.91 11.96 0.34
N ASP A 300 28.60 13.23 0.08
CA ASP A 300 29.40 14.15 -0.76
C ASP A 300 30.46 14.92 0.05
N THR A 301 30.58 14.62 1.34
CA THR A 301 31.64 15.15 2.21
C THR A 301 32.32 13.99 2.89
N GLN A 302 33.55 13.68 2.44
CA GLN A 302 34.41 12.73 3.13
C GLN A 302 34.75 13.29 4.53
N PRO A 303 34.59 12.52 5.62
CA PRO A 303 35.27 12.84 6.86
C PRO A 303 36.78 12.85 6.61
N PRO A 304 37.56 13.68 7.32
CA PRO A 304 39.00 13.77 7.11
C PRO A 304 39.65 12.37 7.21
N PRO A 305 40.55 12.02 6.28
CA PRO A 305 41.11 10.67 6.25
C PRO A 305 42.02 10.47 7.46
N LEU A 306 41.64 9.53 8.32
CA LEU A 306 42.56 8.89 9.27
C LEU A 306 43.15 7.65 8.61
N LYS A 307 44.48 7.50 8.70
CA LYS A 307 45.20 6.31 8.22
C LYS A 307 44.94 5.13 9.14
N VAL A 308 43.88 4.36 8.86
CA VAL A 308 43.60 3.08 9.53
C VAL A 308 43.80 1.93 8.54
N SER A 309 44.49 0.86 8.96
CA SER A 309 44.77 -0.35 8.16
C SER A 309 43.55 -1.31 8.08
N PRO A 310 43.62 -2.46 7.37
CA PRO A 310 42.90 -2.77 6.13
C PRO A 310 41.47 -3.33 6.33
N ARG A 311 40.62 -2.71 7.16
CA ARG A 311 39.17 -3.04 7.22
C ARG A 311 38.33 -1.94 6.59
N GLN A 312 38.51 -1.76 5.28
CA GLN A 312 37.79 -0.74 4.49
C GLN A 312 36.27 -0.82 4.68
N ASP A 313 35.70 -2.04 4.81
CA ASP A 313 34.26 -2.23 5.04
C ASP A 313 33.77 -1.69 6.39
N ALA A 314 34.59 -1.80 7.44
CA ALA A 314 34.25 -1.27 8.76
C ALA A 314 34.25 0.26 8.74
N ILE A 315 35.22 0.86 8.05
CA ILE A 315 35.34 2.30 7.86
C ILE A 315 34.17 2.82 7.02
N ALA A 316 33.85 2.14 5.92
CA ALA A 316 32.72 2.46 5.05
C ALA A 316 31.38 2.35 5.82
N ALA A 317 31.20 1.31 6.64
CA ALA A 317 30.02 1.16 7.48
C ALA A 317 29.95 2.25 8.57
N ALA A 318 31.08 2.57 9.21
CA ALA A 318 31.18 3.58 10.26
C ALA A 318 30.88 5.00 9.78
N ALA A 319 31.14 5.31 8.51
CA ALA A 319 30.73 6.58 7.90
C ALA A 319 29.19 6.72 7.83
N GLN A 320 28.48 5.59 7.70
CA GLN A 320 27.06 5.57 7.36
C GLN A 320 26.14 5.30 8.56
N ARG A 321 26.64 4.59 9.59
CA ARG A 321 25.88 4.18 10.77
C ARG A 321 26.82 3.89 11.95
N ALA A 322 26.24 3.77 13.14
CA ALA A 322 26.99 3.31 14.32
C ALA A 322 27.55 1.91 14.08
N VAL A 323 28.85 1.74 14.32
CA VAL A 323 29.58 0.47 14.25
C VAL A 323 30.27 0.25 15.59
N LEU A 324 30.29 -1.00 16.05
CA LEU A 324 31.00 -1.41 17.26
C LEU A 324 32.21 -2.22 16.86
N ASP A 325 33.38 -1.77 17.30
CA ASP A 325 34.62 -2.50 17.16
C ASP A 325 34.76 -3.54 18.28
N LEU A 326 35.08 -4.78 17.90
CA LEU A 326 35.26 -5.92 18.80
C LEU A 326 36.72 -6.43 18.79
N GLY A 327 37.66 -5.69 18.19
CA GLY A 327 39.06 -6.10 18.05
C GLY A 327 39.24 -7.06 16.87
N LEU A 328 38.90 -8.34 17.08
CA LEU A 328 38.98 -9.38 16.05
C LEU A 328 37.97 -9.20 14.90
N GLY A 329 36.95 -8.37 15.08
CA GLY A 329 35.93 -8.08 14.08
C GLY A 329 35.15 -6.81 14.41
N TYR A 330 34.06 -6.56 13.70
CA TYR A 330 33.13 -5.47 14.02
C TYR A 330 31.68 -5.94 13.92
N CYS A 331 30.82 -5.37 14.76
CA CYS A 331 29.40 -5.67 14.74
C CYS A 331 28.71 -4.86 13.64
N GLN A 332 28.07 -5.54 12.68
CA GLN A 332 27.26 -4.93 11.62
C GLN A 332 25.75 -4.86 11.96
N HIS A 333 25.35 -5.10 13.20
CA HIS A 333 23.95 -4.98 13.60
C HIS A 333 23.48 -3.52 13.50
N ASP A 334 22.21 -3.29 13.15
CA ASP A 334 21.67 -1.93 12.96
C ASP A 334 21.22 -1.30 14.29
N TRP A 335 22.08 -0.45 14.86
CA TRP A 335 21.88 0.14 16.19
C TRP A 335 21.25 1.54 16.18
N ARG A 336 20.72 2.05 15.06
CA ARG A 336 20.33 3.47 14.87
C ARG A 336 19.64 4.20 16.03
N ASN A 337 18.82 3.51 16.83
CA ASN A 337 18.02 4.13 17.89
C ASN A 337 18.62 4.00 19.32
N ARG A 338 19.60 3.12 19.54
CA ARG A 338 20.23 2.96 20.86
C ARG A 338 21.56 2.20 20.77
N PRO A 339 22.55 2.53 21.61
CA PRO A 339 23.74 1.70 21.73
C PRO A 339 23.41 0.28 22.17
N CYS A 340 24.27 -0.66 21.78
CA CYS A 340 24.18 -2.04 22.26
C CYS A 340 24.38 -2.06 23.78
N ALA A 341 23.38 -2.55 24.53
CA ALA A 341 23.44 -2.64 25.99
C ALA A 341 24.70 -3.39 26.47
N ARG A 342 24.99 -4.54 25.85
CA ARG A 342 26.20 -5.31 26.15
C ARG A 342 27.49 -4.55 25.88
N TYR A 343 27.56 -3.79 24.79
CA TYR A 343 28.76 -3.01 24.49
C TYR A 343 28.96 -1.83 25.43
N ALA A 344 27.86 -1.19 25.85
CA ALA A 344 27.89 -0.15 26.85
C ALA A 344 28.37 -0.69 28.21
N GLU A 345 27.97 -1.92 28.56
CA GLU A 345 28.36 -2.63 29.79
C GLU A 345 29.82 -3.12 29.78
N ILE A 346 30.43 -3.37 28.61
CA ILE A 346 31.84 -3.81 28.53
C ILE A 346 32.76 -2.65 28.85
N SER A 347 33.27 -2.56 30.08
CA SER A 347 34.33 -1.61 30.43
C SER A 347 35.64 -2.00 29.76
N LEU A 348 36.33 -1.06 29.12
CA LEU A 348 37.70 -1.26 28.61
C LEU A 348 38.73 -0.91 29.70
N GLY A 349 38.61 -1.53 30.88
CA GLY A 349 39.59 -1.39 31.96
C GLY A 349 40.85 -2.23 31.71
N PRO A 350 41.95 -2.00 32.46
CA PRO A 350 43.20 -2.77 32.34
C PRO A 350 43.01 -4.28 32.38
N ASP A 351 42.08 -4.75 33.21
CA ASP A 351 41.78 -6.17 33.41
C ASP A 351 40.76 -6.74 32.41
N ALA A 352 40.15 -5.88 31.58
CA ALA A 352 39.07 -6.27 30.67
C ALA A 352 39.57 -6.84 29.34
N LEU A 353 40.86 -6.65 29.01
CA LEU A 353 41.47 -7.13 27.77
C LEU A 353 42.48 -8.24 28.07
N LEU A 354 42.11 -9.46 27.67
CA LEU A 354 43.03 -10.59 27.64
C LEU A 354 43.90 -10.50 26.37
N TRP A 355 45.20 -10.29 26.54
CA TRP A 355 46.17 -10.12 25.45
C TRP A 355 46.87 -11.42 25.06
N ASP A 356 46.16 -12.54 25.15
CA ASP A 356 46.73 -13.88 25.00
C ASP A 356 47.54 -14.02 23.69
N GLY A 357 48.82 -14.39 23.83
CA GLY A 357 49.75 -14.59 22.72
C GLY A 357 50.19 -13.34 21.93
N LEU A 358 49.78 -12.11 22.28
CA LEU A 358 50.16 -10.89 21.56
C LEU A 358 51.41 -10.22 22.17
N PRO A 359 52.50 -9.97 21.43
CA PRO A 359 53.67 -9.22 21.91
C PRO A 359 53.36 -7.75 22.22
N PRO A 360 54.08 -7.08 23.14
CA PRO A 360 53.83 -5.69 23.51
C PRO A 360 53.73 -4.68 22.35
N PRO A 361 54.56 -4.75 21.29
CA PRO A 361 54.42 -3.87 20.13
C PRO A 361 53.09 -4.04 19.38
N GLN A 362 52.57 -5.27 19.31
CA GLN A 362 51.30 -5.56 18.66
C GLN A 362 50.11 -5.11 19.52
N ARG A 363 50.21 -5.25 20.85
CA ARG A 363 49.23 -4.68 21.80
C ARG A 363 49.13 -3.16 21.67
N ALA A 364 50.27 -2.47 21.61
CA ALA A 364 50.33 -1.02 21.41
C ALA A 364 49.73 -0.60 20.06
N SER A 365 50.03 -1.34 18.99
CA SER A 365 49.44 -1.13 17.67
C SER A 365 47.92 -1.30 17.67
N GLU A 366 47.40 -2.30 18.42
CA GLU A 366 45.97 -2.56 18.52
C GLU A 366 45.24 -1.50 19.36
N LEU A 367 45.84 -1.05 20.46
CA LEU A 367 45.33 0.09 21.24
C LEU A 367 45.27 1.37 20.42
N ASP A 368 46.31 1.63 19.61
CA ASP A 368 46.34 2.78 18.71
C ASP A 368 45.22 2.70 17.65
N ARG A 369 45.00 1.49 17.09
CA ARG A 369 43.89 1.21 16.17
C ARG A 369 42.53 1.46 16.81
N MET A 370 42.30 0.95 18.03
CA MET A 370 41.06 1.15 18.78
C MET A 370 40.80 2.65 19.03
N ARG A 371 41.84 3.39 19.43
CA ARG A 371 41.75 4.85 19.63
C ARG A 371 41.33 5.56 18.33
N GLN A 372 42.02 5.26 17.23
CA GLN A 372 41.71 5.87 15.94
C GLN A 372 40.28 5.55 15.47
N PHE A 373 39.82 4.32 15.68
CA PHE A 373 38.46 3.90 15.32
C PHE A 373 37.40 4.59 16.18
N ILE A 374 37.60 4.65 17.50
CA ILE A 374 36.68 5.34 18.41
C ILE A 374 36.60 6.83 18.09
N GLN A 375 37.74 7.46 17.73
CA GLN A 375 37.76 8.86 17.33
C GLN A 375 36.93 9.10 16.06
N LEU A 376 37.02 8.20 15.07
CA LEU A 376 36.25 8.28 13.83
C LEU A 376 34.74 8.23 14.10
N ILE A 377 34.27 7.25 14.86
CA ILE A 377 32.84 7.09 15.17
C ILE A 377 32.32 8.19 16.09
N LEU A 378 33.16 8.72 17.00
CA LEU A 378 32.83 9.88 17.83
C LEU A 378 32.64 11.14 16.99
N ASN A 379 33.54 11.41 16.04
CA ASN A 379 33.45 12.57 15.15
C ASN A 379 32.18 12.50 14.29
N ASN A 380 31.83 11.32 13.77
CA ASN A 380 30.59 11.13 13.02
C ASN A 380 29.35 11.35 13.90
N ALA A 381 29.34 10.80 15.11
CA ALA A 381 28.24 10.99 16.06
C ALA A 381 28.02 12.47 16.41
N ARG A 382 29.10 13.22 16.64
CA ARG A 382 29.05 14.67 16.89
C ARG A 382 28.48 15.43 15.70
N HIS A 383 29.00 15.17 14.51
CA HIS A 383 28.51 15.82 13.29
C HIS A 383 27.01 15.57 13.08
N ARG A 384 26.52 14.34 13.33
CA ARG A 384 25.09 14.04 13.25
C ARG A 384 24.26 14.75 14.31
N ALA A 385 24.78 14.86 15.54
CA ALA A 385 24.09 15.62 16.58
C ALA A 385 23.96 17.10 16.19
N GLU A 386 25.02 17.69 15.62
CA GLU A 386 25.02 19.06 15.09
C GLU A 386 24.03 19.25 13.92
N CYS A 387 23.84 18.24 13.08
CA CYS A 387 22.85 18.25 12.00
C CYS A 387 21.38 18.04 12.46
N GLY A 388 21.10 18.07 13.77
CA GLY A 388 19.73 18.01 14.31
C GLY A 388 19.18 16.59 14.52
N TYR A 389 20.03 15.55 14.49
CA TYR A 389 19.61 14.19 14.83
C TYR A 389 19.66 13.98 16.35
N GLU A 390 18.55 14.20 17.04
CA GLU A 390 18.45 14.15 18.52
C GLU A 390 19.01 12.84 19.14
N GLU A 391 18.77 11.70 18.48
CA GLU A 391 19.23 10.38 18.92
C GLU A 391 20.75 10.18 18.82
N ALA A 392 21.46 11.00 18.04
CA ALA A 392 22.92 10.93 17.92
C ALA A 392 23.64 11.33 19.22
N SER A 393 23.02 12.16 20.05
CA SER A 393 23.57 12.60 21.35
C SER A 393 23.85 11.43 22.29
N LYS A 394 23.02 10.38 22.25
CA LYS A 394 23.22 9.16 23.04
C LYS A 394 24.51 8.42 22.65
N TRP A 395 24.87 8.46 21.37
CA TRP A 395 26.09 7.87 20.84
C TRP A 395 27.33 8.70 21.16
N VAL A 396 27.21 10.03 21.14
CA VAL A 396 28.29 10.93 21.56
C VAL A 396 28.74 10.60 22.98
N ASN A 397 27.79 10.47 23.92
CA ASN A 397 28.11 10.15 25.31
C ASN A 397 28.84 8.80 25.46
N LEU A 398 28.33 7.74 24.81
CA LEU A 398 28.97 6.42 24.85
C LEU A 398 30.39 6.47 24.27
N TYR A 399 30.57 7.07 23.10
CA TYR A 399 31.88 7.08 22.44
C TYR A 399 32.88 7.98 23.17
N GLN A 400 32.43 9.06 23.84
CA GLN A 400 33.29 9.83 24.75
C GLN A 400 33.77 8.98 25.93
N GLN A 401 32.86 8.19 26.53
CA GLN A 401 33.24 7.27 27.60
C GLN A 401 34.27 6.24 27.10
N LYS A 402 34.03 5.60 25.96
CA LYS A 402 34.95 4.60 25.38
C LYS A 402 36.29 5.20 25.00
N ALA A 403 36.31 6.43 24.47
CA ALA A 403 37.54 7.15 24.17
C ALA A 403 38.37 7.38 25.45
N ALA A 404 37.72 7.79 26.54
CA ALA A 404 38.39 7.99 27.83
C ALA A 404 38.96 6.67 28.39
N GLU A 405 38.22 5.57 28.27
CA GLU A 405 38.67 4.23 28.70
C GLU A 405 39.92 3.78 27.91
N VAL A 406 39.92 3.94 26.58
CA VAL A 406 41.09 3.59 25.74
C VAL A 406 42.29 4.48 26.03
N GLU A 407 42.10 5.79 26.26
CA GLU A 407 43.19 6.68 26.66
C GLU A 407 43.79 6.28 28.02
N LEU A 408 42.96 5.84 28.96
CA LEU A 408 43.41 5.35 30.26
C LEU A 408 44.21 4.05 30.11
N LEU A 409 43.75 3.11 29.28
CA LEU A 409 44.49 1.89 28.93
C LEU A 409 45.84 2.18 28.27
N MET A 410 45.89 3.15 27.34
CA MET A 410 47.13 3.54 26.69
C MET A 410 48.13 4.14 27.69
N LYS A 411 47.66 4.90 28.68
CA LYS A 411 48.50 5.43 29.76
C LYS A 411 49.00 4.33 30.70
N SER A 412 48.14 3.40 31.11
CA SER A 412 48.56 2.27 31.94
C SER A 412 49.55 1.37 31.22
N PHE A 413 49.40 1.18 29.91
CA PHE A 413 50.35 0.41 29.10
C PHE A 413 51.72 1.08 28.96
N LYS A 414 51.77 2.43 28.93
CA LYS A 414 53.03 3.19 28.91
C LYS A 414 53.74 3.25 30.28
N ASN A 415 52.99 3.10 31.37
CA ASN A 415 53.49 3.22 32.74
C ASN A 415 53.57 1.87 33.49
N GLY A 416 53.20 0.76 32.84
CA GLY A 416 53.30 -0.58 33.40
C GLY A 416 54.75 -1.04 33.52
N PRO A 417 55.06 -1.98 34.42
CA PRO A 417 56.41 -2.51 34.55
C PRO A 417 56.85 -3.07 33.19
N SER A 418 58.07 -2.71 32.78
CA SER A 418 58.74 -3.32 31.64
C SER A 418 58.97 -4.79 31.97
N ASP A 419 58.05 -5.66 31.53
CA ASP A 419 58.24 -7.10 31.63
C ASP A 419 59.44 -7.51 30.75
N THR A 420 60.55 -7.75 31.43
CA THR A 420 61.72 -8.53 30.99
C THR A 420 61.36 -9.98 30.74
#